data_AF-A0A944GM70-F1
#
_entry.id   AF-A0A944GM70-F1
#
_cell.length_a   1.000
_cell.length_b   1.000
_cell.length_c   1.000
_cell.angle_alpha   90.00
_cell.angle_beta   90.00
_cell.angle_gamma   90.00
#
_symmetry.space_group_name_H-M   'P 1'
#
loop_
_entity.id
_entity.type
_entity.pdbx_description
1 polymer ?
#
loop_
_entity_poly.entity_id
_entity_poly.type
_entity_poly.pdbx_seq_one_letter_code
_entity_poly.pdbx_strand_id
1 'polypeptide(L)'
;AMVYGTPWSGKTPCYKNKSLPIGAIVRLEQAPRNEINRLSPLHAFSSVLSSCSSMIWDKPSFDAITRTSEAVVKRVSVFFLRCLPDEAAARLCHETVANHTSEKTDAQ
;
A
#
# COMPACT_ATOMS: atom_id res chain seq x y z
N ALA A 1 6.89 -2.58 8.86
CA ALA A 1 7.43 -2.90 7.51
C ALA A 1 8.10 -1.64 6.97
N MET A 2 9.14 -1.78 6.15
CA MET A 2 9.89 -0.65 5.57
C MET A 2 9.67 -0.61 4.06
N VAL A 3 9.60 0.59 3.48
CA VAL A 3 9.62 0.82 2.03
C VAL A 3 10.95 1.44 1.62
N TYR A 4 11.40 1.09 0.43
CA TYR A 4 12.63 1.57 -0.20
C TYR A 4 12.29 2.21 -1.55
N GLY A 5 13.21 3.01 -2.09
CA GLY A 5 13.08 3.55 -3.44
C GLY A 5 12.92 2.46 -4.50
N THR A 6 12.23 2.77 -5.59
CA THR A 6 12.04 1.82 -6.68
C THR A 6 13.20 1.90 -7.67
N PRO A 7 13.58 0.79 -8.32
CA PRO A 7 14.61 0.80 -9.37
C PRO A 7 14.13 1.49 -10.67
N TRP A 8 12.88 1.95 -10.73
CA TRP A 8 12.32 2.61 -11.91
C TRP A 8 12.39 4.13 -11.75
N SER A 9 12.85 4.82 -12.80
CA SER A 9 12.89 6.28 -12.81
C SER A 9 11.49 6.86 -12.70
N GLY A 10 11.26 7.68 -11.66
CA GLY A 10 10.04 8.48 -11.54
C GLY A 10 10.02 9.67 -12.51
N LYS A 11 9.00 10.52 -12.39
CA LYS A 11 8.88 11.75 -13.20
C LYS A 11 10.00 12.77 -12.95
N THR A 12 10.59 12.73 -11.75
CA THR A 12 11.66 13.64 -11.33
C THR A 12 12.96 12.84 -11.16
N PRO A 13 14.11 13.33 -11.64
CA PRO A 13 15.41 12.67 -11.44
C PRO A 13 15.88 12.83 -9.99
N CYS A 14 15.29 12.06 -9.08
CA CYS A 14 15.61 12.06 -7.66
C CYS A 14 15.92 10.65 -7.15
N TYR A 15 17.19 10.27 -7.16
CA TYR A 15 17.66 8.98 -6.67
C TYR A 15 18.23 9.15 -5.27
N LYS A 16 17.44 8.80 -4.26
CA LYS A 16 17.85 8.85 -2.85
C LYS A 16 17.80 7.44 -2.30
N ASN A 17 18.93 6.95 -1.79
CA ASN A 17 18.97 5.70 -1.02
C ASN A 17 18.37 5.96 0.37
N LYS A 18 17.04 5.97 0.44
CA LYS A 18 16.28 6.18 1.67
C LYS A 18 15.28 5.05 1.86
N SER A 19 15.08 4.71 3.11
CA SER A 19 14.02 3.82 3.56
C SER A 19 13.17 4.53 4.59
N LEU A 20 11.86 4.26 4.59
CA LEU A 20 10.93 4.80 5.58
C LEU A 20 10.01 3.70 6.10
N PRO A 21 9.53 3.81 7.35
CA PRO A 21 8.46 2.94 7.82
C PRO A 21 7.19 3.18 6.99
N ILE A 22 6.47 2.11 6.69
CA ILE A 22 5.22 2.19 5.93
C ILE A 22 4.09 2.62 6.87
N GLY A 23 3.47 3.78 6.61
CA GLY A 23 2.26 4.22 7.31
C GLY A 23 1.01 3.45 6.87
N ALA A 24 0.80 3.35 5.56
CA ALA A 24 -0.27 2.56 4.95
C ALA A 24 0.06 2.19 3.51
N ILE A 25 -0.68 1.22 2.95
CA ILE A 25 -0.69 0.91 1.52
C ILE A 25 -2.06 1.32 0.97
N VAL A 26 -2.08 1.99 -0.19
CA VAL A 26 -3.33 2.41 -0.83
C VAL A 26 -3.38 1.84 -2.23
N ARG A 27 -4.40 1.01 -2.49
CA ARG A 27 -4.73 0.53 -3.84
C ARG A 27 -5.62 1.58 -4.51
N LEU A 28 -5.22 2.01 -5.70
CA LEU A 28 -5.96 2.98 -6.49
C LEU A 28 -6.83 2.28 -7.54
N GLU A 29 -8.03 2.80 -7.77
CA GLU A 29 -8.88 2.48 -8.91
C GLU A 29 -9.58 3.75 -9.40
N GLN A 30 -9.59 3.98 -10.71
CA GLN A 30 -10.32 5.12 -11.27
C GLN A 30 -11.83 4.89 -11.16
N ALA A 31 -12.55 5.90 -10.69
CA ALA A 31 -14.00 5.82 -10.45
C ALA A 31 -14.68 7.19 -10.65
N PRO A 32 -16.02 7.24 -10.78
CA PRO A 32 -16.75 8.50 -10.98
C PRO A 32 -16.86 9.36 -9.70
N ARG A 33 -16.31 8.91 -8.56
CA ARG A 33 -16.29 9.64 -7.29
C ARG A 33 -15.10 9.24 -6.42
N ASN A 34 -14.74 10.12 -5.49
CA ASN A 34 -13.70 9.88 -4.49
C ASN A 34 -14.28 9.14 -3.28
N GLU A 35 -13.78 7.93 -3.01
CA GLU A 35 -14.21 7.08 -1.90
C GLU A 35 -13.05 6.21 -1.43
N ILE A 36 -12.73 6.27 -0.14
CA ILE A 36 -11.66 5.48 0.47
C ILE A 36 -12.21 4.60 1.57
N ASN A 37 -11.87 3.31 1.53
CA ASN A 37 -12.29 2.34 2.53
C ASN A 37 -11.08 1.52 2.99
N ARG A 38 -11.02 1.22 4.29
CA ARG A 38 -10.04 0.26 4.82
C ARG A 38 -10.44 -1.15 4.37
N LEU A 39 -9.49 -1.90 3.83
CA LEU A 39 -9.74 -3.28 3.41
C LEU A 39 -9.73 -4.22 4.61
N SER A 40 -10.60 -5.23 4.55
CA SER A 40 -10.54 -6.38 5.47
C SER A 40 -9.21 -7.12 5.27
N PRO A 41 -8.72 -7.90 6.27
CA PRO A 41 -7.45 -8.62 6.15
C PRO A 41 -7.35 -9.49 4.88
N LEU A 42 -8.43 -10.16 4.49
CA LEU A 42 -8.48 -10.99 3.29
C LEU A 42 -8.34 -10.17 2.00
N HIS A 43 -9.10 -9.08 1.88
CA HIS A 43 -9.02 -8.20 0.71
C HIS A 43 -7.69 -7.45 0.66
N ALA A 44 -7.13 -7.06 1.81
CA ALA A 44 -5.81 -6.48 1.92
C ALA A 44 -4.73 -7.43 1.40
N PHE A 45 -4.77 -8.70 1.82
CA PHE A 45 -3.85 -9.73 1.34
C PHE A 45 -3.94 -9.92 -0.18
N SER A 46 -5.15 -10.10 -0.72
CA SER A 46 -5.37 -10.24 -2.17
C SER A 46 -4.87 -9.02 -2.95
N SER A 47 -5.15 -7.81 -2.45
CA SER A 47 -4.70 -6.56 -3.06
C SER A 47 -3.18 -6.42 -3.06
N VAL A 48 -2.49 -6.78 -1.97
CA VAL A 48 -1.02 -6.74 -1.94
C VAL A 48 -0.42 -7.83 -2.83
N LEU A 49 -0.89 -9.07 -2.74
CA LEU A 49 -0.36 -10.20 -3.50
C LEU A 49 -0.49 -9.97 -5.02
N SER A 50 -1.62 -9.43 -5.48
CA SER A 50 -1.83 -9.08 -6.89
C SER A 50 -0.92 -7.94 -7.40
N SER A 51 -0.27 -7.19 -6.50
CA SER A 51 0.76 -6.21 -6.86
C SER A 51 2.16 -6.80 -6.98
N CYS A 52 2.36 -8.04 -6.51
CA CYS A 52 3.66 -8.69 -6.51
C CYS A 52 3.92 -9.39 -7.84
N SER A 53 5.08 -9.15 -8.44
CA SER A 53 5.60 -9.99 -9.54
C SER A 53 5.82 -11.40 -9.00
N SER A 54 4.93 -12.32 -9.38
CA SER A 54 4.88 -13.66 -8.79
C SER A 54 5.11 -14.72 -9.86
N MET A 55 6.16 -15.54 -9.69
CA MET A 55 6.36 -16.75 -10.49
C MET A 55 5.55 -17.88 -9.88
N ILE A 56 4.25 -17.93 -10.18
CA ILE A 56 3.28 -18.86 -9.56
C ILE A 56 3.70 -20.33 -9.77
N TRP A 57 4.38 -20.63 -10.87
CA TRP A 57 4.90 -21.97 -11.17
C TRP A 57 6.07 -22.38 -10.28
N ASP A 58 6.85 -21.42 -9.76
CA ASP A 58 7.93 -21.67 -8.82
C ASP A 58 7.40 -21.63 -7.39
N LYS A 59 7.01 -22.80 -6.89
CA LYS A 59 6.39 -22.94 -5.55
C LYS A 59 7.22 -22.30 -4.43
N PRO A 60 8.56 -22.49 -4.34
CA PRO A 60 9.35 -21.85 -3.30
C PRO A 60 9.27 -20.32 -3.31
N SER A 61 9.38 -19.69 -4.48
CA SER A 61 9.24 -18.24 -4.60
C SER A 61 7.82 -17.79 -4.27
N PHE A 62 6.81 -18.47 -4.80
CA PHE A 62 5.41 -18.10 -4.56
C PHE A 62 5.02 -18.21 -3.08
N ASP A 63 5.49 -19.24 -2.38
CA ASP A 63 5.30 -19.41 -0.93
C ASP A 63 5.98 -18.28 -0.15
N ALA A 64 7.20 -17.90 -0.53
CA ALA A 64 7.92 -16.79 0.11
C ALA A 64 7.21 -15.43 -0.11
N ILE A 65 6.72 -15.17 -1.33
CA ILE A 65 5.95 -13.97 -1.66
C ILE A 65 4.65 -13.92 -0.86
N THR A 66 3.94 -15.05 -0.79
CA THR A 66 2.69 -15.17 -0.04
C THR A 66 2.91 -14.90 1.45
N ARG A 67 3.91 -15.56 2.07
CA ARG A 67 4.27 -15.35 3.48
C ARG A 67 4.67 -13.90 3.76
N THR A 68 5.42 -13.29 2.86
CA THR A 68 5.85 -11.89 2.99
C THR A 68 4.66 -10.94 2.89
N SER A 69 3.79 -11.15 1.91
CA SER A 69 2.56 -10.36 1.73
C SER A 69 1.66 -10.46 2.97
N GLU A 70 1.48 -11.67 3.51
CA GLU A 70 0.74 -11.90 4.76
C GLU A 70 1.37 -11.14 5.94
N ALA A 71 2.70 -11.24 6.10
CA ALA A 71 3.42 -10.55 7.17
C ALA A 71 3.32 -9.02 7.06
N VAL A 72 3.26 -8.47 5.85
CA VAL A 72 3.06 -7.04 5.61
C VAL A 72 1.64 -6.62 6.02
N VAL A 73 0.60 -7.29 5.53
CA VAL A 73 -0.80 -6.88 5.79
C VAL A 73 -1.24 -7.08 7.24
N LYS A 74 -0.55 -7.97 7.99
CA LYS A 74 -0.74 -8.09 9.45
C LYS A 74 -0.27 -6.85 10.23
N ARG A 75 0.64 -6.04 9.67
CA ARG A 75 1.27 -4.89 10.35
C ARG A 75 0.85 -3.55 9.76
N VAL A 76 0.65 -3.52 8.45
CA VAL A 76 0.35 -2.32 7.68
C VAL A 76 -1.10 -2.34 7.24
N SER A 77 -1.81 -1.24 7.49
CA SER A 77 -3.19 -1.10 7.04
C SER A 77 -3.22 -0.85 5.53
N VAL A 78 -4.16 -1.51 4.86
CA VAL A 78 -4.37 -1.37 3.42
C VAL A 78 -5.71 -0.70 3.17
N PHE A 79 -5.73 0.30 2.32
CA PHE A 79 -6.92 1.03 1.90
C PHE A 79 -7.16 0.81 0.41
N PHE A 80 -8.41 0.94 0.00
CA PHE A 80 -8.82 0.99 -1.39
C PHE A 80 -9.45 2.35 -1.66
N LEU A 81 -8.81 3.11 -2.54
CA LEU A 81 -9.24 4.44 -2.96
C LEU A 81 -9.75 4.36 -4.40
N ARG A 82 -11.06 4.51 -4.53
CA ARG A 82 -11.73 4.80 -5.78
C ARG A 82 -11.67 6.31 -5.99
N CYS A 83 -11.14 6.79 -7.11
CA CYS A 83 -10.90 8.22 -7.28
C CYS A 83 -11.02 8.75 -8.71
N LEU A 84 -11.37 10.04 -8.78
CA LEU A 84 -11.12 10.92 -9.92
C LEU A 84 -9.65 11.37 -9.91
N PRO A 85 -9.06 11.77 -11.05
CA PRO A 85 -7.70 12.30 -11.11
C PRO A 85 -7.63 13.78 -10.68
N ASP A 86 -8.14 14.08 -9.50
CA ASP A 86 -8.24 15.44 -8.96
C ASP A 86 -7.47 15.62 -7.63
N GLU A 87 -7.36 16.87 -7.20
CA GLU A 87 -6.71 17.22 -5.94
C GLU A 87 -7.46 16.69 -4.71
N ALA A 88 -8.79 16.63 -4.78
CA ALA A 88 -9.64 16.19 -3.67
C ALA A 88 -9.38 14.72 -3.32
N ALA A 89 -9.12 13.86 -4.31
CA ALA A 89 -8.72 12.46 -4.10
C ALA A 89 -7.41 12.35 -3.31
N ALA A 90 -6.42 13.18 -3.65
CA ALA A 90 -5.12 13.17 -2.97
C ALA A 90 -5.25 13.65 -1.51
N ARG A 91 -6.05 14.69 -1.26
CA ARG A 91 -6.33 15.19 0.11
C ARG A 91 -7.06 14.14 0.94
N LEU A 92 -8.11 13.52 0.40
CA LEU A 92 -8.86 12.45 1.06
C LEU A 92 -7.94 11.29 1.47
N CYS A 93 -7.04 10.88 0.56
CA CYS A 93 -6.04 9.85 0.83
C CYS A 93 -5.12 10.23 1.99
N HIS A 94 -4.56 11.45 1.94
CA HIS A 94 -3.62 11.95 2.93
C HIS A 94 -4.24 12.02 4.33
N GLU A 95 -5.42 12.65 4.44
CA GLU A 95 -6.12 12.84 5.72
C GLU A 95 -6.48 11.48 6.34
N THR A 96 -6.99 10.55 5.54
CA THR A 96 -7.36 9.20 6.01
C THR A 96 -6.15 8.44 6.54
N VAL A 97 -5.02 8.48 5.82
CA VAL A 97 -3.80 7.75 6.21
C VAL A 97 -3.10 8.42 7.40
N ALA A 98 -3.07 9.75 7.45
CA ALA A 98 -2.46 10.50 8.55
C ALA A 98 -3.20 10.26 9.87
N ASN A 99 -4.53 10.40 9.88
CA ASN A 99 -5.35 10.18 11.07
C ASN A 99 -5.23 8.74 11.59
N HIS A 100 -5.15 7.76 10.69
CA HIS A 100 -4.95 6.35 11.08
C HIS A 100 -3.58 6.08 11.73
N THR A 101 -2.56 6.83 11.33
CA THR A 101 -1.20 6.63 11.86
C THR A 101 -1.09 7.18 13.28
N SER A 102 -1.79 8.27 13.59
CA SER A 102 -1.86 8.84 14.94
C SER A 102 -2.47 7.86 15.95
N GLU A 103 -3.59 7.21 15.61
CA GLU A 103 -4.25 6.21 16.48
C GLU A 103 -3.34 5.04 16.86
N LYS A 104 -2.39 4.65 15.98
CA LYS A 104 -1.42 3.59 16.27
C LYS A 104 -0.26 4.06 17.15
N THR A 105 0.05 5.35 17.16
CA THR A 105 1.16 5.93 17.93
C THR A 105 0.75 6.17 19.38
N ASP A 106 -0.53 6.49 19.62
CA ASP A 106 -1.08 6.72 20.96
C ASP A 106 -1.48 5.41 21.69
N ALA A 107 -1.57 4.30 20.96
CA ALA A 107 -1.93 2.98 21.49
C ALA A 107 -0.70 2.08 21.77
N GLN A 108 0.51 2.65 21.83
CA GLN A 108 1.78 1.94 22.02
C GLN A 108 2.56 2.41 23.24
#